data_AF-A0A8T5AHA7-F1
#
_entry.id   AF-A0A8T5AHA7-F1
#
_cell.length_a   1.000
_cell.length_b   1.000
_cell.length_c   1.000
_cell.angle_alpha   90.00
_cell.angle_beta   90.00
_cell.angle_gamma   90.00
#
_symmetry.space_group_name_H-M   'P 1'
#
loop_
_entity.id
_entity.type
_entity.pdbx_description
1 polymer ?
#
loop_
_entity_poly.entity_id
_entity_poly.type
_entity_poly.pdbx_seq_one_letter_code
_entity_poly.pdbx_strand_id
1 'polypeptide(L)'
;MQQLSSGRIKEAVNYWNQLPSLEERWKKYPSPTPSEPGYASINDLTRLRLLSEEAFNEALQQFWQELVKQTGAAAKIPYWDFIYGDTYEDTVLRAYLTSFLITYGYATLEVKPLEEEVYLIPNPKPKALAGKQAISIPISIDYQTWKEMRKTRKVE
;
A
#
# COMPACT_ATOMS: atom_id res chain seq x y z
N MET A 1 -22.79 -9.27 -5.00
CA MET A 1 -22.50 -8.30 -3.92
C MET A 1 -23.38 -8.63 -2.73
N GLN A 2 -22.82 -9.03 -1.59
CA GLN A 2 -23.61 -9.24 -0.38
C GLN A 2 -23.82 -7.88 0.29
N GLN A 3 -25.08 -7.49 0.47
CA GLN A 3 -25.50 -6.19 0.99
C GLN A 3 -25.55 -6.23 2.54
N LEU A 4 -24.94 -5.23 3.20
CA LEU A 4 -24.99 -5.09 4.65
C LEU A 4 -26.43 -4.81 5.10
N SER A 5 -27.04 -5.73 5.85
CA SER A 5 -28.36 -5.55 6.46
C SER A 5 -28.29 -5.79 7.97
N SER A 6 -29.23 -5.23 8.72
CA SER A 6 -29.29 -5.39 10.19
C SER A 6 -29.32 -6.85 10.64
N GLY A 7 -30.01 -7.72 9.88
CA GLY A 7 -30.01 -9.17 10.11
C GLY A 7 -28.64 -9.81 9.93
N ARG A 8 -27.89 -9.42 8.89
CA ARG A 8 -26.53 -9.91 8.63
C ARG A 8 -25.51 -9.40 9.65
N ILE A 9 -25.69 -8.18 10.16
CA ILE A 9 -24.85 -7.66 11.24
C ILE A 9 -25.09 -8.47 12.52
N LYS A 10 -26.34 -8.77 12.85
CA LYS A 10 -26.68 -9.62 14.02
C LYS A 10 -26.13 -11.03 13.87
N GLU A 11 -26.19 -11.59 12.66
CA GLU A 11 -25.61 -12.89 12.31
C GLU A 11 -24.08 -12.88 12.46
N ALA A 12 -23.41 -11.83 11.97
CA ALA A 12 -21.97 -11.67 12.12
C ALA A 12 -21.56 -11.56 13.59
N VAL A 13 -22.25 -10.75 14.39
CA VAL A 13 -21.98 -10.62 15.84
C VAL A 13 -22.18 -11.97 16.55
N ASN A 14 -23.26 -12.68 16.26
CA ASN A 14 -23.50 -14.00 16.83
C ASN A 14 -22.42 -15.01 16.42
N TYR A 15 -22.00 -14.99 15.16
CA TYR A 15 -20.91 -15.82 14.66
C TYR A 15 -19.60 -15.55 15.40
N TRP A 16 -19.21 -14.27 15.56
CA TRP A 16 -18.01 -13.89 16.30
C TRP A 16 -18.05 -14.30 17.77
N ASN A 17 -19.21 -14.23 18.41
CA ASN A 17 -19.39 -14.64 19.80
C ASN A 17 -19.39 -16.16 20.01
N GLN A 18 -19.75 -16.94 18.98
CA GLN A 18 -19.81 -18.40 19.04
C GLN A 18 -18.54 -19.07 18.54
N LEU A 19 -17.62 -18.31 17.96
CA LEU A 19 -16.39 -18.88 17.46
C LEU A 19 -15.51 -19.36 18.63
N PRO A 20 -14.85 -20.53 18.51
CA PRO A 20 -13.92 -21.06 19.52
C PRO A 20 -12.80 -20.07 19.85
N SER A 21 -12.08 -20.28 20.95
CA SER A 21 -10.90 -19.46 21.27
C SER A 21 -9.85 -19.54 20.14
N LEU A 22 -9.00 -18.51 20.01
CA LEU A 22 -7.93 -18.51 19.00
C LEU A 22 -7.04 -19.76 19.10
N GLU A 23 -6.76 -20.19 20.33
CA GLU A 23 -5.99 -21.40 20.61
C GLU A 23 -6.64 -22.67 20.05
N GLU A 24 -7.96 -22.84 20.23
CA GLU A 24 -8.71 -24.00 19.72
C GLU A 24 -8.84 -23.98 18.20
N ARG A 25 -8.93 -22.79 17.60
CA ARG A 25 -8.96 -22.65 16.13
C ARG A 25 -7.64 -23.05 15.51
N TRP A 26 -6.52 -22.67 16.14
CA TRP A 26 -5.18 -22.99 15.64
C TRP A 26 -4.84 -24.47 15.72
N LYS A 27 -5.47 -25.23 16.64
CA LYS A 27 -5.31 -26.70 16.73
C LYS A 27 -5.91 -27.46 15.54
N LYS A 28 -6.87 -26.87 14.79
CA LYS A 28 -7.57 -27.52 13.68
C LYS A 28 -6.82 -27.47 12.35
N TYR A 29 -5.91 -26.52 12.20
CA TYR A 29 -5.07 -26.41 11.01
C TYR A 29 -3.71 -26.99 11.35
N PRO A 30 -3.07 -27.77 10.46
CA PRO A 30 -1.66 -28.06 10.64
C PRO A 30 -0.96 -26.72 10.82
N SER A 31 -0.10 -26.60 11.85
CA SER A 31 0.73 -25.42 12.00
C SER A 31 1.32 -25.12 10.63
N PRO A 32 1.04 -23.95 10.03
CA PRO A 32 1.69 -23.61 8.79
C PRO A 32 3.17 -23.80 9.08
N THR A 33 3.85 -24.63 8.29
CA THR A 33 5.30 -24.59 8.27
C THR A 33 5.63 -23.10 8.15
N PRO A 34 6.45 -22.53 9.06
CA PRO A 34 6.87 -21.16 8.91
C PRO A 34 7.75 -21.08 7.67
N SER A 35 7.13 -21.06 6.50
CA SER A 35 7.66 -20.33 5.38
C SER A 35 7.40 -18.89 5.74
N GLU A 36 8.46 -18.13 5.96
CA GLU A 36 8.34 -16.68 5.92
C GLU A 36 7.53 -16.33 4.67
N PRO A 37 6.41 -15.58 4.77
CA PRO A 37 5.79 -15.03 3.57
C PRO A 37 6.91 -14.32 2.83
N GLY A 38 7.25 -14.79 1.63
CA GLY A 38 8.39 -14.28 0.89
C GLY A 38 8.14 -12.80 0.61
N TYR A 39 8.75 -11.93 1.42
CA TYR A 39 8.84 -10.52 1.09
C TYR A 39 9.87 -10.43 -0.03
N ALA A 40 9.50 -9.84 -1.17
CA ALA A 40 10.50 -9.49 -2.16
C ALA A 40 11.45 -8.46 -1.52
N SER A 41 12.62 -8.93 -1.10
CA SER A 41 13.69 -8.09 -0.58
C SER A 41 14.31 -7.29 -1.73
N ILE A 42 14.94 -6.16 -1.43
CA ILE A 42 15.88 -5.50 -2.36
C ILE A 42 16.90 -6.53 -2.86
N ASN A 43 17.36 -7.45 -2.00
CA ASN A 43 18.25 -8.54 -2.39
C ASN A 43 17.63 -9.50 -3.42
N ASP A 44 16.31 -9.70 -3.41
CA ASP A 44 15.61 -10.52 -4.41
C ASP A 44 15.50 -9.78 -5.75
N LEU A 45 15.33 -8.45 -5.74
CA LEU A 45 15.40 -7.62 -6.94
C LEU A 45 16.81 -7.58 -7.55
N THR A 46 17.85 -7.53 -6.70
CA THR A 46 19.26 -7.65 -7.12
C THR A 46 19.53 -9.03 -7.73
N ARG A 47 19.03 -10.12 -7.13
CA ARG A 47 19.13 -11.49 -7.67
C ARG A 47 18.41 -11.67 -9.01
N LEU A 48 17.29 -10.98 -9.21
CA LEU A 48 16.53 -10.95 -10.46
C LEU A 48 17.17 -10.03 -11.53
N ARG A 49 18.36 -9.45 -11.28
CA ARG A 49 19.07 -8.50 -12.15
C ARG A 49 18.28 -7.23 -12.47
N LEU A 50 17.42 -6.78 -11.55
CA LEU A 50 16.58 -5.61 -11.79
C LEU A 50 17.28 -4.30 -11.40
N LEU A 51 18.00 -4.19 -10.27
CA LEU A 51 18.77 -2.97 -9.86
C LEU A 51 19.91 -3.29 -8.86
N SER A 52 20.95 -2.43 -8.77
CA SER A 52 21.87 -2.38 -7.60
C SER A 52 21.26 -1.55 -6.46
N GLU A 53 21.79 -1.66 -5.24
CA GLU A 53 21.31 -0.87 -4.09
C GLU A 53 21.43 0.64 -4.34
N GLU A 54 22.52 1.06 -4.98
CA GLU A 54 22.75 2.45 -5.38
C GLU A 54 21.72 2.90 -6.42
N ALA A 55 21.49 2.08 -7.45
CA ALA A 55 20.51 2.38 -8.50
C ALA A 55 19.08 2.46 -7.94
N PHE A 56 18.74 1.64 -6.95
CA PHE A 56 17.45 1.70 -6.27
C PHE A 56 17.30 2.98 -5.42
N ASN A 57 18.34 3.36 -4.69
CA ASN A 57 18.33 4.60 -3.91
C ASN A 57 18.25 5.84 -4.81
N GLU A 58 18.94 5.83 -5.95
CA GLU A 58 18.82 6.89 -6.98
C GLU A 58 17.39 6.96 -7.54
N ALA A 59 16.79 5.81 -7.86
CA ALA A 59 15.41 5.75 -8.31
C ALA A 59 14.43 6.30 -7.27
N LEU A 60 14.60 5.95 -5.98
CA LEU A 60 13.79 6.51 -4.89
C LEU A 60 13.96 8.02 -4.74
N GLN A 61 15.19 8.54 -4.87
CA GLN A 61 15.44 9.98 -4.81
C GLN A 61 14.74 10.71 -5.95
N GLN A 62 14.85 10.21 -7.18
CA GLN A 62 14.16 10.78 -8.34
C GLN A 62 12.64 10.75 -8.16
N PHE A 63 12.11 9.62 -7.68
CA PHE A 63 10.68 9.44 -7.43
C PHE A 63 10.15 10.35 -6.31
N TRP A 64 10.97 10.61 -5.27
CA TRP A 64 10.64 11.58 -4.24
C TRP A 64 10.62 13.02 -4.78
N GLN A 65 11.58 13.39 -5.64
CA GLN A 65 11.59 14.72 -6.28
C GLN A 65 10.34 14.90 -7.17
N GLU A 66 9.93 13.84 -7.87
CA GLU A 66 8.67 13.83 -8.62
C GLU A 66 7.47 14.08 -7.69
N LEU A 67 7.38 13.38 -6.55
CA LEU A 67 6.32 13.59 -5.56
C LEU A 67 6.26 15.03 -5.06
N VAL A 68 7.41 15.61 -4.71
CA VAL A 68 7.52 17.00 -4.26
C VAL A 68 7.02 17.95 -5.35
N LYS A 69 7.45 17.73 -6.60
CA LYS A 69 7.06 18.55 -7.74
C LYS A 69 5.56 18.48 -8.03
N GLN A 70 4.97 17.29 -8.04
CA GLN A 70 3.55 17.09 -8.32
C GLN A 70 2.67 17.62 -7.18
N THR A 71 3.12 17.50 -5.93
CA THR A 71 2.40 18.03 -4.77
C THR A 71 2.35 19.56 -4.79
N GLY A 72 3.44 20.21 -5.22
CA GLY A 72 3.52 21.66 -5.37
C GLY A 72 3.06 22.41 -4.11
N ALA A 73 2.12 23.36 -4.29
CA ALA A 73 1.56 24.16 -3.20
C ALA A 73 0.47 23.44 -2.38
N ALA A 74 -0.08 22.32 -2.87
CA ALA A 74 -1.22 21.63 -2.25
C ALA A 74 -0.86 20.89 -0.95
N ALA A 75 0.43 20.82 -0.60
CA ALA A 75 1.02 20.14 0.56
C ALA A 75 0.79 18.61 0.63
N LYS A 76 -0.24 18.08 -0.05
CA LYS A 76 -0.52 16.65 -0.21
C LYS A 76 -1.14 16.35 -1.58
N ILE A 77 -1.03 15.11 -2.01
CA ILE A 77 -1.60 14.60 -3.27
C ILE A 77 -2.39 13.31 -2.99
N PRO A 78 -3.55 13.06 -3.64
CA PRO A 78 -4.21 11.77 -3.53
C PRO A 78 -3.28 10.63 -3.97
N TYR A 79 -3.28 9.53 -3.24
CA TYR A 79 -2.38 8.39 -3.49
C TYR A 79 -2.47 7.90 -4.92
N TRP A 80 -3.70 7.67 -5.40
CA TRP A 80 -3.97 7.23 -6.77
C TRP A 80 -3.54 8.24 -7.82
N ASP A 81 -3.60 9.54 -7.53
CA ASP A 81 -3.15 10.56 -8.47
C ASP A 81 -1.65 10.50 -8.71
N PHE A 82 -0.89 10.16 -7.67
CA PHE A 82 0.57 10.03 -7.76
C PHE A 82 1.02 8.68 -8.37
N ILE A 83 0.42 7.57 -7.94
CA ILE A 83 0.88 6.24 -8.36
C ILE A 83 0.36 5.81 -9.73
N TYR A 84 -0.67 6.47 -10.27
CA TYR A 84 -1.24 6.11 -11.56
C TYR A 84 -0.19 6.25 -12.67
N GLY A 85 -0.03 5.18 -13.44
CA GLY A 85 0.91 5.07 -14.55
C GLY A 85 0.23 4.76 -15.89
N ASP A 86 0.99 4.91 -16.98
CA ASP A 86 0.51 4.71 -18.36
C ASP A 86 0.09 3.27 -18.63
N THR A 87 0.74 2.33 -17.94
CA THR A 87 0.41 0.91 -17.93
C THR A 87 0.07 0.45 -16.51
N TYR A 88 -0.56 -0.73 -16.42
CA TYR A 88 -0.86 -1.34 -15.14
C TYR A 88 0.43 -1.69 -14.39
N GLU A 89 1.42 -2.23 -15.11
CA GLU A 89 2.73 -2.58 -14.58
C GLU A 89 3.46 -1.36 -14.02
N ASP A 90 3.39 -0.22 -14.72
CA ASP A 90 3.94 1.06 -14.25
C ASP A 90 3.23 1.52 -12.97
N THR A 91 1.90 1.41 -12.91
CA THR A 91 1.13 1.74 -11.71
C THR A 91 1.53 0.86 -10.51
N VAL A 92 1.72 -0.44 -10.73
CA VAL A 92 2.18 -1.38 -9.70
C VAL A 92 3.60 -1.05 -9.23
N LEU A 93 4.51 -0.73 -10.17
CA LEU A 93 5.88 -0.33 -9.84
C LEU A 93 5.90 0.97 -9.03
N ARG A 94 5.11 1.97 -9.42
CA ARG A 94 4.98 3.24 -8.71
C ARG A 94 4.42 3.02 -7.30
N ALA A 95 3.38 2.20 -7.15
CA ALA A 95 2.84 1.80 -5.85
C ALA A 95 3.88 1.11 -4.96
N TYR A 96 4.69 0.22 -5.55
CA TYR A 96 5.80 -0.45 -4.87
C TYR A 96 6.82 0.58 -4.36
N LEU A 97 7.33 1.47 -5.22
CA LEU A 97 8.28 2.52 -4.82
C LEU A 97 7.71 3.45 -3.75
N THR A 98 6.42 3.79 -3.82
CA THR A 98 5.76 4.61 -2.79
C THR A 98 5.79 3.95 -1.41
N SER A 99 5.64 2.62 -1.34
CA SER A 99 5.76 1.89 -0.06
C SER A 99 7.14 2.09 0.59
N PHE A 100 8.20 2.16 -0.22
CA PHE A 100 9.56 2.45 0.25
C PHE A 100 9.77 3.92 0.58
N LEU A 101 9.19 4.86 -0.17
CA LEU A 101 9.20 6.28 0.20
C LEU A 101 8.59 6.49 1.59
N ILE A 102 7.50 5.80 1.91
CA ILE A 102 6.86 5.86 3.23
C ILE A 102 7.75 5.20 4.28
N THR A 103 8.20 3.97 4.02
CA THR A 103 9.00 3.16 4.96
C THR A 103 10.32 3.83 5.33
N TYR A 104 10.98 4.49 4.37
CA TYR A 104 12.23 5.20 4.60
C TYR A 104 12.04 6.67 5.01
N GLY A 105 10.78 7.11 5.15
CA GLY A 105 10.43 8.42 5.68
C GLY A 105 10.63 9.59 4.73
N TYR A 106 10.67 9.34 3.42
CA TYR A 106 10.58 10.37 2.37
C TYR A 106 9.18 10.95 2.25
N ALA A 107 8.15 10.16 2.59
CA ALA A 107 6.76 10.58 2.57
C ALA A 107 6.00 10.07 3.80
N THR A 108 4.88 10.71 4.09
CA THR A 108 3.91 10.27 5.09
C THR A 108 2.60 9.90 4.39
N LEU A 109 1.98 8.81 4.82
CA LEU A 109 0.66 8.40 4.35
C LEU A 109 -0.41 8.92 5.33
N GLU A 110 -1.36 9.69 4.84
CA GLU A 110 -2.56 10.11 5.56
C GLU A 110 -3.74 9.27 5.05
N VAL A 111 -4.34 8.45 5.92
CA VAL A 111 -5.50 7.64 5.59
C VAL A 111 -6.71 8.18 6.33
N LYS A 112 -7.80 8.40 5.61
CA LYS A 112 -9.12 8.71 6.15
C LYS A 112 -10.05 7.52 5.90
N PRO A 113 -10.19 6.60 6.88
CA PRO A 113 -10.83 5.31 6.64
C PRO A 113 -12.32 5.38 6.31
N LEU A 114 -13.04 6.41 6.79
CA LEU A 114 -14.48 6.53 6.59
C LEU A 114 -14.81 7.08 5.20
N GLU A 115 -13.93 7.91 4.68
CA GLU A 115 -14.04 8.56 3.37
C GLU A 115 -13.35 7.75 2.26
N GLU A 116 -12.66 6.66 2.62
CA GLU A 116 -11.81 5.85 1.72
C GLU A 116 -10.74 6.69 0.98
N GLU A 117 -10.36 7.84 1.57
CA GLU A 117 -9.37 8.74 1.00
C GLU A 117 -7.97 8.44 1.54
N VAL A 118 -7.00 8.35 0.64
CA VAL A 118 -5.60 8.13 0.96
C VAL A 118 -4.77 9.23 0.31
N TYR A 119 -3.95 9.91 1.09
CA TYR A 119 -3.08 10.98 0.61
C TYR A 119 -1.62 10.71 0.92
N LEU A 120 -0.75 11.16 0.02
CA LEU A 120 0.69 11.22 0.19
C LEU A 120 1.13 12.64 0.52
N ILE A 121 1.97 12.75 1.54
CA ILE A 121 2.57 14.00 1.99
C ILE A 121 4.09 13.86 1.87
N PRO A 122 4.77 14.57 0.94
CA PRO A 122 6.22 14.53 0.89
C PRO A 122 6.82 15.17 2.14
N ASN A 123 7.79 14.50 2.76
CA ASN A 123 8.56 15.08 3.84
C ASN A 123 9.67 15.98 3.25
N PRO A 124 9.92 17.19 3.77
CA PRO A 124 10.97 18.09 3.24
C PRO A 124 12.38 17.51 3.29
N LYS A 125 12.61 16.60 4.25
CA LYS A 125 13.83 15.80 4.39
C LYS A 125 13.40 14.40 4.84
N PRO A 126 14.12 13.34 4.42
CA PRO A 126 13.87 11.99 4.93
C PRO A 126 13.99 11.99 6.45
N LYS A 127 12.95 11.50 7.14
CA LYS A 127 12.95 11.38 8.60
C LYS A 127 12.96 9.91 8.97
N ALA A 128 13.98 9.47 9.70
CA ALA A 128 13.98 8.13 10.27
C ALA A 128 12.71 7.95 11.13
N LEU A 129 11.97 6.86 10.90
CA LEU A 129 10.75 6.51 11.66
C LEU A 129 11.06 6.02 13.09
N ALA A 130 12.10 6.56 13.72
CA ALA A 130 12.59 6.11 15.03
C ALA A 130 11.50 6.26 16.09
N GLY A 131 11.06 5.11 16.64
CA GLY A 131 10.16 5.04 17.80
C GLY A 131 8.65 5.13 17.50
N LYS A 132 8.20 5.20 16.24
CA LYS A 132 6.78 5.09 15.89
C LYS A 132 6.43 3.66 15.51
N GLN A 133 5.33 3.13 16.05
CA GLN A 133 4.82 1.81 15.71
C GLN A 133 4.48 1.77 14.22
N ALA A 134 5.18 0.92 13.46
CA ALA A 134 4.92 0.75 12.03
C ALA A 134 3.51 0.17 11.86
N ILE A 135 2.67 0.89 11.13
CA ILE A 135 1.34 0.41 10.73
C ILE A 135 1.41 -0.04 9.27
N SER A 136 0.96 -1.27 9.01
CA SER A 136 0.88 -1.81 7.66
C SER A 136 -0.52 -1.57 7.12
N ILE A 137 -0.61 -0.82 6.02
CA ILE A 137 -1.89 -0.50 5.37
C ILE A 137 -1.92 -1.22 4.02
N PRO A 138 -2.76 -2.25 3.84
CA PRO A 138 -2.90 -2.92 2.55
C PRO A 138 -3.69 -2.01 1.61
N ILE A 139 -3.10 -1.68 0.47
CA ILE A 139 -3.78 -0.95 -0.62
C ILE A 139 -3.84 -1.89 -1.82
N SER A 140 -5.04 -2.26 -2.25
CA SER A 140 -5.23 -3.13 -3.41
C SER A 140 -5.04 -2.35 -4.71
N ILE A 141 -4.14 -2.82 -5.56
CA ILE A 141 -3.93 -2.32 -6.92
C ILE A 141 -4.47 -3.38 -7.88
N ASP A 142 -5.73 -3.23 -8.30
CA ASP A 142 -6.36 -4.19 -9.22
C ASP A 142 -6.47 -3.63 -10.64
N TYR A 143 -6.40 -4.54 -11.63
CA TYR A 143 -6.40 -4.17 -13.04
C TYR A 143 -7.71 -3.51 -13.50
N GLN A 144 -8.86 -3.88 -12.93
CA GLN A 144 -10.16 -3.33 -13.34
C GLN A 144 -10.28 -1.88 -12.87
N THR A 145 -9.94 -1.59 -11.62
CA THR A 145 -9.91 -0.22 -11.08
C THR A 145 -8.95 0.66 -11.86
N TRP A 146 -7.73 0.18 -12.16
CA TRP A 146 -6.79 0.93 -13.01
C TRP A 146 -7.37 1.23 -14.39
N LYS A 147 -8.04 0.25 -15.01
CA LYS A 147 -8.66 0.40 -16.34
C LYS A 147 -9.82 1.39 -16.32
N GLU A 148 -10.64 1.41 -15.27
CA GLU A 148 -11.71 2.40 -15.14
C GLU A 148 -11.14 3.81 -14.93
N MET A 149 -10.13 3.98 -14.07
CA MET A 149 -9.44 5.27 -13.89
C MET A 149 -8.84 5.79 -15.21
N ARG A 150 -8.33 4.89 -16.06
CA ARG A 150 -7.82 5.26 -17.39
C ARG A 150 -8.89 5.87 -18.28
N LYS A 151 -10.14 5.41 -18.18
CA LYS A 151 -11.24 5.97 -18.96
C LYS A 151 -11.59 7.36 -18.45
N THR A 152 -11.68 7.54 -17.14
CA THR A 152 -12.01 8.85 -16.53
C THR A 152 -10.95 9.92 -16.85
N ARG A 153 -9.67 9.54 -16.86
CA ARG A 153 -8.54 10.45 -17.16
C ARG A 153 -8.30 10.72 -18.66
N LYS A 154 -8.98 9.99 -19.56
CA LYS A 154 -8.92 10.23 -21.03
C LYS A 154 -10.02 11.18 -21.53
N VAL A 155 -10.88 11.67 -20.64
CA VAL A 155 -12.03 12.55 -20.97
C VAL A 155 -11.70 14.04 -20.72
N GLU A 156 -10.46 14.36 -20.32
CA GLU A 156 -9.89 15.72 -20.32
C GLU A 156 -8.89 15.90 -21.48
#